data_AF-A0A553HMM9-F1
#
_entry.id   AF-A0A553HMM9-F1
#
_cell.length_a   1.000
_cell.length_b   1.000
_cell.length_c   1.000
_cell.angle_alpha   90.00
_cell.angle_beta   90.00
_cell.angle_gamma   90.00
#
_symmetry.space_group_name_H-M   'P 1'
#
loop_
_entity.id
_entity.type
_entity.pdbx_description
1 polymer ?
#
loop_
_entity_poly.entity_id
_entity_poly.type
_entity_poly.pdbx_seq_one_letter_code
_entity_poly.pdbx_strand_id
1 'polypeptide(L)'
;MPSMKLIVSGATGFVGQEIIRQSLSHPKIAKVVALARGPIVAPEKLPEGADASKLKSVVIQDYAVYPDEIKKEFSGADACIWTVAITPSKAKTYGFEVVKRICQTSAIAGLRSMHEAGTASPFRFLYMSGAAAERDQSKTPKFMPEYSLMRGETENQLLALASNLGGIELAVAKPGYITASGDLTRSALAAMVGLVSGIPSINVVDLVAAMIDQVVGGFEKEPLMPEDLIKIAGTLSKTTLFHGCEFIIDQDVWREPPLQGRAISANCVDPVLILKELDRTVMLPKKFTIRRRKFANMFSSLLAGLVALATFASGAATACNQTALLEFADAYVFAHENGQVSGLENIAENFTYIENNKTHEITSGIFYNAFVIDHRHTISDVIECATYTELIITRNVSGASTPHVIGTQIRHNPEDMSCYLIDLLVSSPGSWLFNATQTLYWAKRENWTLIEEGKRDSREALRTAADAYLDMWSNKSAIDAVPWGTPCARLEGSVYTGNGGPNDSCKPGIPTNNNQAPNSHRRYVIDESYGSIDVMCIFEHLANAPDSHEFRMENGKLRYVHTITLADSAVVHP
;
A
#
# COMPACT_ATOMS: atom_id res chain seq x y z
N MET A 1 -25.71 16.76 14.11
CA MET A 1 -25.85 16.33 12.69
C MET A 1 -25.92 14.81 12.67
N PRO A 2 -26.66 14.16 11.75
CA PRO A 2 -26.71 12.71 11.69
C PRO A 2 -25.29 12.15 11.50
N SER A 3 -24.98 11.12 12.28
CA SER A 3 -23.65 10.58 12.48
C SER A 3 -23.56 9.24 11.76
N MET A 4 -22.84 9.18 10.64
CA MET A 4 -22.82 8.02 9.73
C MET A 4 -21.84 6.95 10.21
N LYS A 5 -22.29 5.70 10.21
CA LYS A 5 -21.48 4.48 10.29
C LYS A 5 -21.29 3.91 8.89
N LEU A 6 -20.05 3.99 8.38
CA LEU A 6 -19.66 3.56 7.04
C LEU A 6 -18.92 2.22 7.10
N ILE A 7 -19.31 1.28 6.24
CA ILE A 7 -18.55 0.05 5.98
C ILE A 7 -17.67 0.26 4.74
N VAL A 8 -16.40 -0.14 4.82
CA VAL A 8 -15.46 -0.13 3.68
C VAL A 8 -15.01 -1.57 3.42
N SER A 9 -15.50 -2.18 2.34
CA SER A 9 -15.13 -3.56 1.99
C SER A 9 -14.01 -3.58 0.96
N GLY A 10 -12.94 -4.34 1.21
CA GLY A 10 -11.71 -4.25 0.42
C GLY A 10 -10.77 -3.17 0.95
N ALA A 11 -10.81 -2.94 2.26
CA ALA A 11 -10.14 -1.85 2.97
C ALA A 11 -8.60 -1.79 2.80
N THR A 12 -7.94 -2.91 2.51
CA THR A 12 -6.50 -2.96 2.26
C THR A 12 -6.10 -2.57 0.83
N GLY A 13 -7.06 -2.49 -0.10
CA GLY A 13 -6.78 -2.16 -1.49
C GLY A 13 -6.50 -0.66 -1.71
N PHE A 14 -5.85 -0.33 -2.82
CA PHE A 14 -5.46 1.03 -3.21
C PHE A 14 -6.56 2.09 -3.01
N VAL A 15 -7.79 1.82 -3.49
CA VAL A 15 -8.93 2.73 -3.29
C VAL A 15 -9.49 2.66 -1.85
N GLY A 16 -9.49 1.45 -1.25
CA GLY A 16 -9.99 1.22 0.10
C GLY A 16 -9.23 1.99 1.18
N GLN A 17 -7.90 2.05 1.05
CA GLN A 17 -7.04 2.81 1.96
C GLN A 17 -7.33 4.31 1.88
N GLU A 18 -7.55 4.85 0.68
CA GLU A 18 -7.90 6.25 0.50
C GLU A 18 -9.31 6.58 1.02
N ILE A 19 -10.28 5.66 0.87
CA ILE A 19 -11.61 5.80 1.50
C ILE A 19 -11.47 5.93 3.01
N ILE A 20 -10.65 5.08 3.64
CA ILE A 20 -10.40 5.17 5.09
C ILE A 20 -9.77 6.53 5.42
N ARG A 21 -8.69 6.91 4.73
CA ARG A 21 -7.97 8.16 4.98
C ARG A 21 -8.90 9.38 5.00
N GLN A 22 -9.77 9.51 4.00
CA GLN A 22 -10.73 10.63 3.92
C GLN A 22 -11.91 10.48 4.89
N SER A 23 -12.37 9.26 5.16
CA SER A 23 -13.49 9.03 6.08
C SER A 23 -13.15 9.42 7.52
N LEU A 24 -11.89 9.26 7.93
CA LEU A 24 -11.44 9.61 9.28
C LEU A 24 -11.49 11.13 9.54
N SER A 25 -11.29 11.98 8.54
CA SER A 25 -11.46 13.45 8.63
C SER A 25 -12.86 13.94 8.29
N HIS A 26 -13.73 13.08 7.76
CA HIS A 26 -15.06 13.52 7.34
C HIS A 26 -15.97 13.79 8.57
N PRO A 27 -16.54 15.00 8.73
CA PRO A 27 -17.26 15.39 9.95
C PRO A 27 -18.61 14.68 10.12
N LYS A 28 -19.20 14.19 9.02
CA LYS A 28 -20.45 13.42 9.06
C LYS A 28 -20.25 11.92 9.27
N ILE A 29 -19.01 11.42 9.22
CA ILE A 29 -18.69 10.01 9.46
C ILE A 29 -18.11 9.87 10.86
N ALA A 30 -18.75 9.04 11.69
CA ALA A 30 -18.33 8.82 13.09
C ALA A 30 -17.79 7.43 13.36
N LYS A 31 -18.09 6.45 12.50
CA LYS A 31 -17.50 5.12 12.61
C LYS A 31 -17.21 4.57 11.21
N VAL A 32 -16.03 4.01 11.04
CA VAL A 32 -15.57 3.34 9.82
C VAL A 32 -15.30 1.88 10.16
N VAL A 33 -16.13 0.97 9.65
CA VAL A 33 -15.92 -0.47 9.75
C VAL A 33 -15.14 -0.92 8.52
N ALA A 34 -13.82 -1.09 8.68
CA ALA A 34 -12.92 -1.51 7.61
C ALA A 34 -12.89 -3.04 7.55
N LEU A 35 -13.40 -3.61 6.47
CA LEU A 35 -13.50 -5.04 6.23
C LEU A 35 -12.43 -5.48 5.23
N ALA A 36 -11.52 -6.37 5.66
CA ALA A 36 -10.49 -6.96 4.81
C ALA A 36 -10.07 -8.37 5.26
N ARG A 37 -9.24 -9.05 4.47
CA ARG A 37 -8.71 -10.38 4.80
C ARG A 37 -7.55 -10.37 5.81
N GLY A 38 -7.02 -9.20 6.11
CA GLY A 38 -5.99 -8.98 7.13
C GLY A 38 -6.35 -7.80 8.03
N PRO A 39 -5.61 -7.60 9.13
CA PRO A 39 -5.81 -6.45 10.02
C PRO A 39 -5.54 -5.13 9.29
N ILE A 40 -6.31 -4.10 9.63
CA ILE A 40 -6.17 -2.74 9.09
C ILE A 40 -5.75 -1.79 10.19
N VAL A 41 -4.70 -1.02 9.95
CA VAL A 41 -4.29 0.12 10.79
C VAL A 41 -4.64 1.43 10.10
N ALA A 42 -4.83 2.49 10.87
CA ALA A 42 -5.05 3.82 10.29
C ALA A 42 -3.80 4.25 9.51
N PRO A 43 -3.94 4.93 8.35
CA PRO A 43 -2.80 5.45 7.61
C PRO A 43 -1.91 6.37 8.46
N GLU A 44 -0.59 6.30 8.30
CA GLU A 44 0.37 7.08 9.11
C GLU A 44 0.22 8.61 8.91
N LYS A 45 -0.12 9.03 7.68
CA LYS A 45 -0.37 10.44 7.33
C LYS A 45 -1.87 10.68 7.22
N LEU A 46 -2.46 11.15 8.31
CA LEU A 46 -3.85 11.57 8.32
C LEU A 46 -3.99 13.07 8.01
N PRO A 47 -5.04 13.48 7.27
CA PRO A 47 -5.36 14.89 7.11
C PRO A 47 -5.68 15.56 8.46
N GLU A 48 -5.47 16.88 8.53
CA GLU A 48 -5.78 17.67 9.72
C GLU A 48 -7.26 17.50 10.13
N GLY A 49 -7.52 17.34 11.42
CA GLY A 49 -8.87 17.04 11.93
C GLY A 49 -9.35 15.60 11.77
N ALA A 50 -8.49 14.69 11.28
CA ALA A 50 -8.80 13.26 11.26
C ALA A 50 -8.81 12.65 12.67
N ASP A 51 -9.72 11.71 12.87
CA ASP A 51 -9.86 10.96 14.11
C ASP A 51 -9.74 9.46 13.84
N ALA A 52 -8.56 8.91 14.18
CA ALA A 52 -8.26 7.49 14.00
C ALA A 52 -9.15 6.58 14.87
N SER A 53 -9.74 7.09 15.96
CA SER A 53 -10.61 6.29 16.84
C SER A 53 -11.93 5.89 16.18
N LYS A 54 -12.31 6.56 15.07
CA LYS A 54 -13.44 6.17 14.22
C LYS A 54 -13.22 4.81 13.55
N LEU A 55 -11.97 4.37 13.37
CA LEU A 55 -11.64 3.15 12.64
C LEU A 55 -11.84 1.89 13.50
N LYS A 56 -12.61 0.95 12.96
CA LYS A 56 -12.75 -0.40 13.47
C LYS A 56 -12.30 -1.39 12.39
N SER A 57 -11.17 -2.04 12.61
CA SER A 57 -10.70 -3.13 11.75
C SER A 57 -11.53 -4.40 12.00
N VAL A 58 -12.02 -5.01 10.93
CA VAL A 58 -12.77 -6.27 10.91
C VAL A 58 -12.14 -7.21 9.90
N VAL A 59 -11.62 -8.34 10.38
CA VAL A 59 -10.94 -9.33 9.55
C VAL A 59 -11.93 -10.41 9.12
N ILE A 60 -12.07 -10.62 7.82
CA ILE A 60 -12.91 -11.66 7.21
C ILE A 60 -12.04 -12.65 6.44
N GLN A 61 -12.21 -13.94 6.68
CA GLN A 61 -11.41 -14.96 6.01
C GLN A 61 -11.80 -15.12 4.54
N ASP A 62 -13.11 -15.13 4.26
CA ASP A 62 -13.67 -15.28 2.92
C ASP A 62 -14.93 -14.43 2.79
N TYR A 63 -15.01 -13.62 1.71
CA TYR A 63 -16.17 -12.77 1.43
C TYR A 63 -17.42 -13.56 0.98
N ALA A 64 -17.33 -14.88 0.88
CA ALA A 64 -18.48 -15.76 0.72
C ALA A 64 -19.18 -16.10 2.05
N VAL A 65 -18.52 -15.92 3.21
CA VAL A 65 -19.00 -16.38 4.51
C VAL A 65 -18.90 -15.28 5.56
N TYR A 66 -20.02 -14.95 6.19
CA TYR A 66 -20.11 -13.90 7.21
C TYR A 66 -20.56 -14.50 8.55
N PRO A 67 -19.62 -14.82 9.45
CA PRO A 67 -19.93 -15.23 10.82
C PRO A 67 -20.75 -14.17 11.56
N ASP A 68 -21.50 -14.58 12.59
CA ASP A 68 -22.35 -13.69 13.37
C ASP A 68 -21.56 -12.58 14.05
N GLU A 69 -20.30 -12.83 14.41
CA GLU A 69 -19.39 -11.82 14.99
C GLU A 69 -19.13 -10.68 14.00
N ILE A 70 -19.00 -11.00 12.71
CA ILE A 70 -18.79 -10.02 11.65
C ILE A 70 -20.11 -9.28 11.36
N LYS A 71 -21.23 -10.01 11.28
CA LYS A 71 -22.56 -9.41 11.07
C LYS A 71 -22.90 -8.39 12.17
N LYS A 72 -22.56 -8.66 13.44
CA LYS A 72 -22.74 -7.70 14.54
C LYS A 72 -22.08 -6.35 14.28
N GLU A 73 -20.91 -6.33 13.63
CA GLU A 73 -20.23 -5.08 13.29
C GLU A 73 -20.93 -4.31 12.15
N PHE A 74 -21.77 -4.95 11.34
CA PHE A 74 -22.56 -4.30 10.28
C PHE A 74 -23.88 -3.71 10.79
N SER A 75 -24.39 -4.19 11.91
CA SER A 75 -25.68 -3.74 12.47
C SER A 75 -25.72 -2.22 12.63
N GLY A 76 -26.80 -1.60 12.16
CA GLY A 76 -27.00 -0.16 12.18
C GLY A 76 -26.03 0.65 11.30
N ALA A 77 -25.28 0.03 10.39
CA ALA A 77 -24.51 0.78 9.41
C ALA A 77 -25.43 1.49 8.43
N ASP A 78 -25.12 2.75 8.11
CA ASP A 78 -25.90 3.57 7.18
C ASP A 78 -25.47 3.34 5.73
N ALA A 79 -24.21 2.97 5.52
CA ALA A 79 -23.70 2.78 4.18
C ALA A 79 -22.55 1.78 4.07
N CYS A 80 -22.32 1.30 2.85
CA CYS A 80 -21.13 0.58 2.44
C CYS A 80 -20.57 1.10 1.12
N ILE A 81 -19.25 1.27 1.05
CA ILE A 81 -18.52 1.36 -0.21
C ILE A 81 -17.80 0.02 -0.42
N TRP A 82 -18.16 -0.67 -1.51
CA TRP A 82 -17.63 -1.99 -1.84
C TRP A 82 -16.56 -1.90 -2.94
N THR A 83 -15.30 -2.17 -2.58
CA THR A 83 -14.16 -2.11 -3.50
C THR A 83 -13.50 -3.46 -3.78
N VAL A 84 -14.08 -4.57 -3.31
CA VAL A 84 -13.54 -5.92 -3.55
C VAL A 84 -13.74 -6.32 -5.00
N ALA A 85 -12.63 -6.46 -5.73
CA ALA A 85 -12.58 -6.92 -7.12
C ALA A 85 -11.17 -7.41 -7.48
N ILE A 86 -11.06 -8.21 -8.54
CA ILE A 86 -9.81 -8.42 -9.27
C ILE A 86 -9.76 -7.42 -10.42
N THR A 87 -8.66 -6.70 -10.60
CA THR A 87 -8.52 -5.73 -11.71
C THR A 87 -8.44 -6.42 -13.07
N PRO A 88 -8.76 -5.74 -14.19
CA PRO A 88 -8.65 -6.33 -15.52
C PRO A 88 -7.27 -6.90 -15.86
N SER A 89 -6.20 -6.23 -15.41
CA SER A 89 -4.82 -6.72 -15.59
C SER A 89 -4.59 -8.04 -14.86
N LYS A 90 -5.02 -8.13 -13.60
CA LYS A 90 -4.89 -9.33 -12.76
C LYS A 90 -5.87 -10.43 -13.16
N ALA A 91 -7.03 -10.12 -13.74
CA ALA A 91 -8.04 -11.12 -14.08
C ALA A 91 -7.52 -12.19 -15.06
N LYS A 92 -6.52 -11.85 -15.89
CA LYS A 92 -5.89 -12.78 -16.83
C LYS A 92 -5.04 -13.86 -16.15
N THR A 93 -4.66 -13.65 -14.89
CA THR A 93 -3.79 -14.59 -14.14
C THR A 93 -4.58 -15.57 -13.27
N TYR A 94 -5.91 -15.53 -13.33
CA TYR A 94 -6.82 -16.42 -12.60
C TYR A 94 -7.74 -17.19 -13.54
N GLY A 95 -8.19 -18.37 -13.11
CA GLY A 95 -9.34 -19.02 -13.74
C GLY A 95 -10.58 -18.13 -13.63
N PHE A 96 -11.38 -18.05 -14.70
CA PHE A 96 -12.51 -17.13 -14.75
C PHE A 96 -13.54 -17.35 -13.62
N GLU A 97 -13.70 -18.59 -13.14
CA GLU A 97 -14.54 -18.90 -11.99
C GLU A 97 -14.08 -18.20 -10.70
N VAL A 98 -12.76 -18.08 -10.49
CA VAL A 98 -12.21 -17.33 -9.35
C VAL A 98 -12.48 -15.84 -9.51
N VAL A 99 -12.30 -15.32 -10.73
CA VAL A 99 -12.60 -13.91 -11.06
C VAL A 99 -14.06 -13.62 -10.80
N LYS A 100 -14.97 -14.47 -11.30
CA LYS A 100 -16.41 -14.37 -11.08
C LYS A 100 -16.76 -14.47 -9.59
N ARG A 101 -16.22 -15.45 -8.86
CA ARG A 101 -16.45 -15.58 -7.41
C ARG A 101 -16.10 -14.30 -6.65
N ILE A 102 -14.94 -13.70 -6.93
CA ILE A 102 -14.47 -12.51 -6.22
C ILE A 102 -15.21 -11.25 -6.68
N CYS A 103 -15.36 -11.06 -7.99
CA CYS A 103 -15.95 -9.85 -8.57
C CYS A 103 -17.48 -9.79 -8.46
N GLN A 104 -18.15 -10.94 -8.44
CA GLN A 104 -19.60 -11.08 -8.47
C GLN A 104 -20.15 -11.70 -7.18
N THR A 105 -19.85 -12.98 -6.95
CA THR A 105 -20.50 -13.76 -5.88
C THR A 105 -20.24 -13.15 -4.49
N SER A 106 -19.01 -12.68 -4.25
CA SER A 106 -18.62 -12.05 -2.99
C SER A 106 -19.40 -10.75 -2.72
N ALA A 107 -19.63 -9.92 -3.74
CA ALA A 107 -20.39 -8.68 -3.61
C ALA A 107 -21.86 -8.94 -3.29
N ILE A 108 -22.46 -9.93 -3.95
CA ILE A 108 -23.84 -10.35 -3.71
C ILE A 108 -23.99 -10.92 -2.29
N ALA A 109 -23.06 -11.79 -1.87
CA ALA A 109 -23.04 -12.34 -0.51
C ALA A 109 -22.85 -11.26 0.55
N GLY A 110 -21.98 -10.28 0.29
CA GLY A 110 -21.74 -9.14 1.16
C GLY A 110 -22.98 -8.27 1.35
N LEU A 111 -23.65 -7.87 0.26
CA LEU A 111 -24.87 -7.07 0.33
C LEU A 111 -25.97 -7.80 1.11
N ARG A 112 -26.20 -9.09 0.84
CA ARG A 112 -27.17 -9.90 1.60
C ARG A 112 -26.84 -9.95 3.08
N SER A 113 -25.58 -10.24 3.41
CA SER A 113 -25.14 -10.41 4.79
C SER A 113 -25.21 -9.11 5.59
N MET A 114 -24.93 -7.96 4.96
CA MET A 114 -25.09 -6.64 5.58
C MET A 114 -26.56 -6.34 5.85
N HIS A 115 -27.45 -6.57 4.87
CA HIS A 115 -28.88 -6.39 5.07
C HIS A 115 -29.43 -7.28 6.18
N GLU A 116 -29.07 -8.57 6.20
CA GLU A 116 -29.44 -9.53 7.25
C GLU A 116 -28.95 -9.11 8.64
N ALA A 117 -27.84 -8.39 8.74
CA ALA A 117 -27.31 -7.89 10.00
C ALA A 117 -28.12 -6.72 10.59
N GLY A 118 -29.11 -6.20 9.87
CA GLY A 118 -29.95 -5.08 10.30
C GLY A 118 -29.25 -3.74 10.14
N THR A 119 -28.90 -3.37 8.91
CA THR A 119 -28.43 -2.02 8.56
C THR A 119 -29.52 -0.96 8.74
N ALA A 120 -29.15 0.32 8.67
CA ALA A 120 -30.12 1.41 8.67
C ALA A 120 -31.06 1.33 7.45
N SER A 121 -32.15 2.09 7.47
CA SER A 121 -33.08 2.18 6.33
C SER A 121 -33.37 3.65 6.01
N PRO A 122 -32.99 4.16 4.82
CA PRO A 122 -32.29 3.43 3.76
C PRO A 122 -30.81 3.12 4.11
N PHE A 123 -30.35 1.92 3.73
CA PHE A 123 -28.92 1.56 3.69
C PHE A 123 -28.36 1.89 2.32
N ARG A 124 -27.29 2.70 2.25
CA ARG A 124 -26.66 3.07 0.98
C ARG A 124 -25.52 2.13 0.62
N PHE A 125 -25.66 1.43 -0.49
CA PHE A 125 -24.61 0.54 -1.00
C PHE A 125 -24.04 1.10 -2.29
N LEU A 126 -22.78 1.54 -2.26
CA LEU A 126 -22.05 1.96 -3.45
C LEU A 126 -21.11 0.84 -3.91
N TYR A 127 -21.41 0.22 -5.05
CA TYR A 127 -20.56 -0.80 -5.66
C TYR A 127 -19.56 -0.16 -6.64
N MET A 128 -18.26 -0.37 -6.39
CA MET A 128 -17.22 0.09 -7.30
C MET A 128 -17.04 -0.90 -8.46
N SER A 129 -17.57 -0.55 -9.63
CA SER A 129 -17.37 -1.27 -10.88
C SER A 129 -16.20 -0.68 -11.69
N GLY A 130 -16.33 -0.60 -13.01
CA GLY A 130 -15.39 0.11 -13.89
C GLY A 130 -16.07 0.51 -15.19
N ALA A 131 -15.52 1.53 -15.86
CA ALA A 131 -16.08 2.11 -17.09
C ALA A 131 -16.35 1.10 -18.20
N ALA A 132 -15.58 0.01 -18.27
CA ALA A 132 -15.71 -1.01 -19.31
C ALA A 132 -16.83 -2.03 -19.05
N ALA A 133 -17.44 -2.07 -17.86
CA ALA A 133 -18.48 -3.04 -17.54
C ALA A 133 -19.76 -2.79 -18.37
N GLU A 134 -20.33 -3.84 -18.95
CA GLU A 134 -21.47 -3.77 -19.86
C GLU A 134 -22.69 -4.49 -19.26
N ARG A 135 -23.75 -3.74 -18.98
CA ARG A 135 -24.99 -4.26 -18.37
C ARG A 135 -25.86 -5.00 -19.39
N ASP A 136 -25.81 -4.60 -20.66
CA ASP A 136 -26.57 -5.24 -21.72
C ASP A 136 -25.87 -6.55 -22.15
N GLN A 137 -26.40 -7.67 -21.64
CA GLN A 137 -25.84 -9.00 -21.86
C GLN A 137 -25.96 -9.47 -23.32
N SER A 138 -26.65 -8.73 -24.19
CA SER A 138 -26.72 -9.03 -25.63
C SER A 138 -25.56 -8.44 -26.45
N LYS A 139 -24.76 -7.54 -25.85
CA LYS A 139 -23.63 -6.89 -26.52
C LYS A 139 -22.34 -7.68 -26.31
N THR A 140 -21.40 -7.47 -27.22
CA THR A 140 -20.02 -7.97 -27.09
C THR A 140 -19.07 -6.78 -26.88
N PRO A 141 -18.63 -6.50 -25.65
CA PRO A 141 -17.69 -5.42 -25.37
C PRO A 141 -16.36 -5.64 -26.09
N LYS A 142 -15.74 -4.56 -26.59
CA LYS A 142 -14.42 -4.64 -27.26
C LYS A 142 -13.29 -4.97 -26.28
N PHE A 143 -13.39 -4.48 -25.05
CA PHE A 143 -12.40 -4.69 -24.00
C PHE A 143 -12.82 -5.87 -23.12
N MET A 144 -12.01 -6.93 -23.10
CA MET A 144 -12.21 -8.15 -22.29
C MET A 144 -13.69 -8.58 -22.20
N PRO A 145 -14.31 -9.03 -23.31
CA PRO A 145 -15.77 -9.21 -23.39
C PRO A 145 -16.37 -10.00 -22.22
N GLU A 146 -15.78 -11.15 -21.88
CA GLU A 146 -16.27 -12.03 -20.80
C GLU A 146 -16.21 -11.35 -19.42
N TYR A 147 -15.10 -10.65 -19.12
CA TYR A 147 -14.93 -9.91 -17.88
C TYR A 147 -15.90 -8.72 -17.80
N SER A 148 -16.01 -7.95 -18.88
CA SER A 148 -16.86 -6.76 -18.95
C SER A 148 -18.34 -7.11 -18.81
N LEU A 149 -18.78 -8.20 -19.44
CA LEU A 149 -20.14 -8.74 -19.28
C LEU A 149 -20.37 -9.25 -17.85
N MET A 150 -19.43 -10.01 -17.27
CA MET A 150 -19.56 -10.47 -15.88
C MET A 150 -19.66 -9.30 -14.88
N ARG A 151 -18.87 -8.24 -15.07
CA ARG A 151 -18.96 -7.05 -14.21
C ARG A 151 -20.31 -6.34 -14.36
N GLY A 152 -20.81 -6.16 -15.58
CA GLY A 152 -22.13 -5.54 -15.78
C GLY A 152 -23.29 -6.42 -15.34
N GLU A 153 -23.19 -7.74 -15.48
CA GLU A 153 -24.16 -8.68 -14.92
C GLU A 153 -24.17 -8.62 -13.39
N THR A 154 -23.01 -8.44 -12.76
CA THR A 154 -22.92 -8.20 -11.31
C THR A 154 -23.68 -6.93 -10.91
N GLU A 155 -23.54 -5.84 -11.67
CA GLU A 155 -24.30 -4.60 -11.44
C GLU A 155 -25.81 -4.86 -11.49
N ASN A 156 -26.28 -5.59 -12.51
CA ASN A 156 -27.70 -5.95 -12.65
C ASN A 156 -28.20 -6.79 -11.45
N GLN A 157 -27.44 -7.80 -11.04
CA GLN A 157 -27.81 -8.68 -9.94
C GLN A 157 -27.85 -7.96 -8.59
N LEU A 158 -26.93 -7.03 -8.35
CA LEU A 158 -26.91 -6.21 -7.14
C LEU A 158 -28.11 -5.26 -7.09
N LEU A 159 -28.42 -4.58 -8.20
CA LEU A 159 -29.60 -3.70 -8.30
C LEU A 159 -30.90 -4.47 -8.08
N ALA A 160 -31.04 -5.63 -8.72
CA ALA A 160 -32.20 -6.50 -8.54
C ALA A 160 -32.31 -7.00 -7.09
N LEU A 161 -31.18 -7.39 -6.48
CA LEU A 161 -31.15 -7.81 -5.08
C LEU A 161 -31.54 -6.69 -4.12
N ALA A 162 -31.01 -5.48 -4.29
CA ALA A 162 -31.36 -4.32 -3.46
C ALA A 162 -32.86 -4.00 -3.55
N SER A 163 -33.42 -4.02 -4.76
CA SER A 163 -34.86 -3.84 -4.99
C SER A 163 -35.70 -4.91 -4.27
N ASN A 164 -35.28 -6.18 -4.36
CA ASN A 164 -35.99 -7.31 -3.76
C ASN A 164 -35.93 -7.32 -2.23
N LEU A 165 -34.80 -6.93 -1.64
CA LEU A 165 -34.65 -6.86 -0.18
C LEU A 165 -35.41 -5.65 0.40
N GLY A 166 -35.48 -4.54 -0.34
CA GLY A 166 -36.08 -3.29 0.13
C GLY A 166 -35.18 -2.58 1.15
N GLY A 167 -35.46 -1.29 1.39
CA GLY A 167 -34.69 -0.49 2.37
C GLY A 167 -33.22 -0.25 2.00
N ILE A 168 -32.83 -0.51 0.74
CA ILE A 168 -31.46 -0.31 0.24
C ILE A 168 -31.52 0.68 -0.92
N GLU A 169 -30.74 1.75 -0.82
CA GLU A 169 -30.38 2.60 -1.95
C GLU A 169 -29.07 2.07 -2.52
N LEU A 170 -29.07 1.63 -3.78
CA LEU A 170 -27.86 1.09 -4.42
C LEU A 170 -27.45 1.97 -5.59
N ALA A 171 -26.15 2.29 -5.64
CA ALA A 171 -25.53 2.89 -6.81
C ALA A 171 -24.22 2.18 -7.18
N VAL A 172 -23.78 2.41 -8.41
CA VAL A 172 -22.59 1.86 -9.03
C VAL A 172 -21.71 3.00 -9.49
N ALA A 173 -20.51 3.07 -8.93
CA ALA A 173 -19.45 3.93 -9.43
C ALA A 173 -18.68 3.21 -10.54
N LYS A 174 -18.57 3.84 -11.72
CA LYS A 174 -17.86 3.29 -12.88
C LYS A 174 -16.66 4.17 -13.23
N PRO A 175 -15.62 4.22 -12.39
CA PRO A 175 -14.44 5.02 -12.68
C PRO A 175 -13.77 4.54 -13.97
N GLY A 176 -13.09 5.48 -14.63
CA GLY A 176 -12.12 5.14 -15.66
C GLY A 176 -10.79 4.70 -15.05
N TYR A 177 -9.66 5.08 -15.66
CA TYR A 177 -8.36 4.71 -15.10
C TYR A 177 -8.05 5.50 -13.82
N ILE A 178 -7.70 4.82 -12.74
CA ILE A 178 -7.46 5.47 -11.44
C ILE A 178 -5.96 5.78 -11.28
N THR A 179 -5.63 7.05 -11.07
CA THR A 179 -4.25 7.52 -10.87
C THR A 179 -3.96 7.88 -9.41
N ALA A 180 -2.69 8.03 -9.04
CA ALA A 180 -2.26 8.64 -7.79
C ALA A 180 -1.30 9.80 -8.08
N SER A 181 -1.32 10.83 -7.23
CA SER A 181 -0.39 11.95 -7.35
C SER A 181 1.04 11.47 -7.09
N GLY A 182 1.98 11.87 -7.94
CA GLY A 182 3.37 11.41 -7.87
C GLY A 182 3.61 10.03 -8.52
N ASP A 183 2.56 9.30 -8.90
CA ASP A 183 2.68 8.04 -9.65
C ASP A 183 2.73 8.32 -11.16
N LEU A 184 3.96 8.49 -11.67
CA LEU A 184 4.22 8.81 -13.07
C LEU A 184 3.85 7.64 -14.02
N THR A 185 3.93 6.39 -13.54
CA THR A 185 3.62 5.21 -14.36
C THR A 185 2.12 5.10 -14.58
N ARG A 186 1.31 5.26 -13.54
CA ARG A 186 -0.16 5.37 -13.65
C ARG A 186 -0.57 6.55 -14.49
N SER A 187 0.14 7.67 -14.39
CA SER A 187 -0.17 8.87 -15.20
C SER A 187 0.12 8.64 -16.69
N ALA A 188 1.23 7.99 -17.02
CA ALA A 188 1.55 7.60 -18.39
C ALA A 188 0.55 6.55 -18.94
N LEU A 189 0.20 5.55 -18.15
CA LEU A 189 -0.78 4.53 -18.53
C LEU A 189 -2.20 5.13 -18.66
N ALA A 190 -2.57 6.08 -17.80
CA ALA A 190 -3.80 6.84 -17.93
C ALA A 190 -3.87 7.60 -19.26
N ALA A 191 -2.78 8.27 -19.66
CA ALA A 191 -2.71 8.95 -20.95
C ALA A 191 -2.87 7.97 -22.13
N MET A 192 -2.23 6.80 -22.06
CA MET A 192 -2.39 5.75 -23.08
C MET A 192 -3.82 5.19 -23.12
N VAL A 193 -4.42 4.88 -21.96
CA VAL A 193 -5.81 4.40 -21.88
C VAL A 193 -6.77 5.43 -22.44
N GLY A 194 -6.60 6.71 -22.08
CA GLY A 194 -7.40 7.80 -22.64
C GLY A 194 -7.27 7.91 -24.15
N LEU A 195 -6.05 7.80 -24.69
CA LEU A 195 -5.80 7.87 -26.12
C LEU A 195 -6.40 6.68 -26.90
N VAL A 196 -6.24 5.46 -26.38
CA VAL A 196 -6.63 4.22 -27.08
C VAL A 196 -8.12 3.91 -26.93
N SER A 197 -8.70 4.19 -25.76
CA SER A 197 -10.07 3.78 -25.42
C SER A 197 -11.04 4.94 -25.24
N GLY A 198 -10.57 6.19 -25.15
CA GLY A 198 -11.40 7.35 -24.85
C GLY A 198 -11.90 7.39 -23.40
N ILE A 199 -11.51 6.45 -22.55
CA ILE A 199 -11.91 6.39 -21.14
C ILE A 199 -11.06 7.39 -20.35
N PRO A 200 -11.66 8.37 -19.66
CA PRO A 200 -10.90 9.36 -18.90
C PRO A 200 -10.28 8.74 -17.65
N SER A 201 -9.29 9.41 -17.08
CA SER A 201 -8.72 9.05 -15.78
C SER A 201 -9.25 9.95 -14.66
N ILE A 202 -9.11 9.48 -13.43
CA ILE A 202 -9.44 10.23 -12.22
C ILE A 202 -8.42 9.90 -11.13
N ASN A 203 -7.96 10.91 -10.39
CA ASN A 203 -7.07 10.70 -9.25
C ASN A 203 -7.82 9.97 -8.12
N VAL A 204 -7.15 9.08 -7.40
CA VAL A 204 -7.74 8.30 -6.30
C VAL A 204 -8.34 9.20 -5.22
N VAL A 205 -7.71 10.35 -4.93
CA VAL A 205 -8.22 11.33 -3.96
C VAL A 205 -9.56 11.90 -4.43
N ASP A 206 -9.65 12.32 -5.69
CA ASP A 206 -10.86 12.90 -6.29
C ASP A 206 -11.98 11.87 -6.42
N LEU A 207 -11.65 10.65 -6.85
CA LEU A 207 -12.58 9.54 -6.95
C LEU A 207 -13.21 9.23 -5.59
N VAL A 208 -12.39 9.11 -4.55
CA VAL A 208 -12.87 8.81 -3.20
C VAL A 208 -13.71 9.95 -2.64
N ALA A 209 -13.31 11.21 -2.86
CA ALA A 209 -14.08 12.37 -2.43
C ALA A 209 -15.49 12.34 -3.05
N ALA A 210 -15.58 12.05 -4.36
CA ALA A 210 -16.87 11.90 -5.04
C ALA A 210 -17.70 10.73 -4.48
N MET A 211 -17.09 9.56 -4.23
CA MET A 211 -17.80 8.41 -3.68
C MET A 211 -18.32 8.66 -2.26
N ILE A 212 -17.52 9.30 -1.40
CA ILE A 212 -17.92 9.65 -0.02
C ILE A 212 -19.05 10.69 -0.04
N ASP A 213 -18.94 11.72 -0.88
CA ASP A 213 -19.99 12.74 -1.04
C ASP A 213 -21.34 12.10 -1.41
N GLN A 214 -21.34 11.19 -2.38
CA GLN A 214 -22.54 10.50 -2.83
C GLN A 214 -23.14 9.57 -1.76
N VAL A 215 -22.29 8.86 -1.01
CA VAL A 215 -22.78 8.00 0.09
C VAL A 215 -23.36 8.84 1.24
N VAL A 216 -22.70 9.95 1.59
CA VAL A 216 -23.12 10.83 2.68
C VAL A 216 -24.36 11.65 2.30
N GLY A 217 -24.39 12.22 1.10
CA GLY A 217 -25.43 13.10 0.59
C GLY A 217 -26.63 12.40 -0.04
N GLY A 218 -26.46 11.14 -0.44
CA GLY A 218 -27.41 10.41 -1.29
C GLY A 218 -26.97 10.41 -2.75
N PHE A 219 -27.38 9.36 -3.49
CA PHE A 219 -26.96 9.17 -4.87
C PHE A 219 -27.72 10.09 -5.82
N GLU A 220 -27.00 10.95 -6.56
CA GLU A 220 -27.61 11.86 -7.54
C GLU A 220 -27.98 11.16 -8.85
N LYS A 221 -27.33 10.02 -9.14
CA LYS A 221 -27.48 9.27 -10.38
C LYS A 221 -27.09 7.82 -10.17
N GLU A 222 -27.64 6.94 -11.01
CA GLU A 222 -27.26 5.53 -11.09
C GLU A 222 -27.27 5.04 -12.55
N PRO A 223 -26.13 4.57 -13.12
CA PRO A 223 -24.77 4.59 -12.56
C PRO A 223 -24.10 5.96 -12.58
N LEU A 224 -23.08 6.13 -11.73
CA LEU A 224 -22.12 7.22 -11.79
C LEU A 224 -21.02 6.88 -12.80
N MET A 225 -21.10 7.49 -13.99
CA MET A 225 -20.14 7.30 -15.08
C MET A 225 -18.85 8.09 -14.81
N PRO A 226 -17.73 7.83 -15.53
CA PRO A 226 -16.48 8.53 -15.30
C PRO A 226 -16.60 10.07 -15.28
N GLU A 227 -17.37 10.62 -16.21
CA GLU A 227 -17.64 12.06 -16.31
C GLU A 227 -18.42 12.62 -15.12
N ASP A 228 -19.34 11.84 -14.55
CA ASP A 228 -20.10 12.24 -13.37
C ASP A 228 -19.16 12.32 -12.16
N LEU A 229 -18.31 11.29 -11.96
CA LEU A 229 -17.34 11.23 -10.87
C LEU A 229 -16.34 12.40 -10.92
N ILE A 230 -15.83 12.72 -12.12
CA ILE A 230 -14.93 13.87 -12.34
C ILE A 230 -15.65 15.19 -12.04
N LYS A 231 -16.91 15.33 -12.48
CA LYS A 231 -17.70 16.54 -12.25
C LYS A 231 -18.01 16.75 -10.76
N ILE A 232 -18.38 15.70 -10.03
CA ILE A 232 -18.63 15.74 -8.58
C ILE A 232 -17.35 16.18 -7.87
N ALA A 233 -16.22 15.52 -8.13
CA ALA A 233 -14.93 15.89 -7.53
C ALA A 233 -14.54 17.35 -7.81
N GLY A 234 -14.69 17.81 -9.06
CA GLY A 234 -14.43 19.20 -9.42
C GLY A 234 -15.32 20.23 -8.71
N THR A 235 -16.53 19.84 -8.32
CA THR A 235 -17.45 20.69 -7.54
C THR A 235 -17.02 20.78 -6.08
N LEU A 236 -16.58 19.66 -5.50
CA LEU A 236 -16.05 19.60 -4.14
C LEU A 236 -14.79 20.45 -3.99
N SER A 237 -13.84 20.34 -4.93
CA SER A 237 -12.60 21.12 -4.93
C SER A 237 -12.86 22.64 -4.93
N LYS A 238 -13.81 23.11 -5.76
CA LYS A 238 -14.20 24.54 -5.78
C LYS A 238 -14.82 24.98 -4.45
N THR A 239 -15.66 24.15 -3.86
CA THR A 239 -16.33 24.47 -2.59
C THR A 239 -15.32 24.65 -1.44
N THR A 240 -14.26 23.84 -1.41
CA THR A 240 -13.15 23.97 -0.45
C THR A 240 -12.34 25.25 -0.65
N LEU A 241 -12.06 25.63 -1.90
CA LEU A 241 -11.35 26.89 -2.23
C LEU A 241 -12.13 28.13 -1.78
N PHE A 242 -13.45 28.12 -1.84
CA PHE A 242 -14.30 29.22 -1.37
C PHE A 242 -14.43 29.28 0.16
N HIS A 243 -14.38 28.15 0.87
CA HIS A 243 -14.42 28.13 2.35
C HIS A 243 -13.10 28.57 3.00
N GLY A 244 -11.97 28.52 2.28
CA GLY A 244 -10.68 29.03 2.74
C GLY A 244 -10.51 30.56 2.63
N CYS A 245 -11.48 31.26 2.05
CA CYS A 245 -11.53 32.73 2.05
C CYS A 245 -12.43 33.21 3.19
N GLU A 246 -11.85 33.48 4.36
CA GLU A 246 -12.56 34.26 5.39
C GLU A 246 -12.76 35.69 4.87
N PHE A 247 -13.98 36.02 4.46
CA PHE A 247 -14.40 37.41 4.31
C PHE A 247 -14.60 37.99 5.71
N ILE A 248 -13.62 38.74 6.20
CA ILE A 248 -13.82 39.63 7.35
C ILE A 248 -14.75 40.75 6.87
N ILE A 249 -16.05 40.60 7.14
CA ILE A 249 -16.99 41.71 7.06
C ILE A 249 -16.91 42.41 8.41
N ASP A 250 -16.20 43.53 8.46
CA ASP A 250 -16.22 44.43 9.61
C ASP A 250 -17.65 44.98 9.75
N GLN A 251 -18.41 44.46 10.72
CA GLN A 251 -19.71 44.99 11.10
C GLN A 251 -19.51 46.19 12.02
N ASP A 252 -19.11 47.31 11.44
CA ASP A 252 -19.46 48.63 11.97
C ASP A 252 -19.28 49.68 10.86
N VAL A 253 -20.10 50.73 10.91
CA VAL A 253 -20.19 51.88 9.98
C VAL A 253 -21.24 51.74 8.86
N TRP A 254 -22.49 51.93 9.25
CA TRP A 254 -23.55 52.47 8.38
C TRP A 254 -23.52 54.01 8.39
N ARG A 255 -23.28 54.65 7.23
CA ARG A 255 -23.83 55.94 6.75
C ARG A 255 -23.37 56.18 5.30
N GLU A 256 -24.29 56.59 4.42
CA GLU A 256 -24.14 56.73 2.95
C GLU A 256 -23.25 57.95 2.48
N PRO A 257 -23.15 58.31 1.17
CA PRO A 257 -22.11 57.98 0.17
C PRO A 257 -21.37 59.29 -0.33
N PRO A 258 -20.62 59.38 -1.47
CA PRO A 258 -20.25 58.39 -2.48
C PRO A 258 -18.74 58.36 -2.90
N LEU A 259 -18.37 57.30 -3.63
CA LEU A 259 -17.27 57.21 -4.60
C LEU A 259 -15.85 57.55 -4.12
N GLN A 260 -15.08 56.53 -3.73
CA GLN A 260 -13.72 56.28 -4.23
C GLN A 260 -13.25 54.89 -3.78
N GLY A 261 -12.49 54.23 -4.65
CA GLY A 261 -12.20 52.79 -4.59
C GLY A 261 -11.64 52.31 -3.26
N ARG A 262 -12.15 51.17 -2.78
CA ARG A 262 -11.50 50.37 -1.74
C ARG A 262 -10.77 49.22 -2.40
N ALA A 263 -9.46 49.17 -2.14
CA ALA A 263 -8.65 47.99 -2.38
C ALA A 263 -9.15 46.86 -1.48
N ILE A 264 -9.55 45.75 -2.09
CA ILE A 264 -9.75 44.48 -1.40
C ILE A 264 -8.36 43.86 -1.30
N SER A 265 -7.77 43.86 -0.09
CA SER A 265 -6.60 43.03 0.18
C SER A 265 -7.10 41.60 0.40
N ALA A 266 -6.82 40.73 -0.56
CA ALA A 266 -6.97 39.30 -0.42
C ALA A 266 -5.55 38.70 -0.34
N ASN A 267 -5.21 38.08 0.79
CA ASN A 267 -4.04 37.22 0.86
C ASN A 267 -4.40 35.85 0.29
N CYS A 268 -4.37 35.73 -1.04
CA CYS A 268 -4.50 34.45 -1.72
C CYS A 268 -3.11 33.95 -2.14
N VAL A 269 -2.82 32.68 -1.85
CA VAL A 269 -1.68 31.99 -2.43
C VAL A 269 -2.03 31.67 -3.88
N ASP A 270 -1.35 32.33 -4.81
CA ASP A 270 -1.32 32.13 -6.27
C ASP A 270 -2.07 33.18 -7.15
N PRO A 271 -1.35 34.18 -7.71
CA PRO A 271 -1.90 35.22 -8.60
C PRO A 271 -2.26 34.75 -10.02
N VAL A 272 -1.86 33.54 -10.44
CA VAL A 272 -1.94 33.13 -11.86
C VAL A 272 -3.35 32.67 -12.26
N LEU A 273 -4.18 32.23 -11.30
CA LEU A 273 -5.53 31.74 -11.59
C LEU A 273 -6.57 32.87 -11.80
N ILE A 274 -6.32 34.08 -11.31
CA ILE A 274 -7.28 35.20 -11.37
C ILE A 274 -7.40 35.77 -12.79
N LEU A 275 -6.35 35.65 -13.61
CA LEU A 275 -6.34 36.20 -14.98
C LEU A 275 -7.17 35.38 -15.99
N LYS A 276 -7.52 34.13 -15.69
CA LYS A 276 -8.40 33.31 -16.56
C LYS A 276 -9.89 33.51 -16.29
N GLU A 277 -10.26 33.96 -15.09
CA GLU A 277 -11.66 34.08 -14.67
C GLU A 277 -12.24 35.50 -14.83
N LEU A 278 -11.40 36.53 -14.99
CA LEU A 278 -11.87 37.89 -15.30
C LEU A 278 -12.41 38.06 -16.73
N ASP A 279 -12.15 37.11 -17.64
CA ASP A 279 -12.60 37.16 -19.04
C ASP A 279 -13.99 36.53 -19.27
N ARG A 280 -14.64 35.99 -18.22
CA ARG A 280 -15.97 35.36 -18.32
C ARG A 280 -17.13 36.10 -17.65
N THR A 281 -16.89 37.23 -16.98
CA THR A 281 -17.90 37.83 -16.07
C THR A 281 -18.21 39.30 -16.29
N VAL A 282 -17.99 39.86 -17.49
CA VAL A 282 -18.50 41.20 -17.83
C VAL A 282 -19.24 41.19 -19.16
N MET A 283 -20.57 41.26 -19.10
CA MET A 283 -21.38 41.70 -20.23
C MET A 283 -21.03 43.15 -20.57
N LEU A 284 -20.43 43.39 -21.74
CA LEU A 284 -20.30 44.73 -22.32
C LEU A 284 -21.29 44.88 -23.50
N PRO A 285 -21.97 46.03 -23.62
CA PRO A 285 -22.94 46.28 -24.69
C PRO A 285 -22.26 46.61 -26.02
N LYS A 286 -22.97 46.26 -27.11
CA LYS A 286 -22.60 46.45 -28.52
C LYS A 286 -22.23 47.90 -28.87
N LYS A 287 -21.04 48.07 -29.44
CA LYS A 287 -20.68 48.84 -30.66
C LYS A 287 -19.26 49.35 -30.51
N PHE A 288 -18.30 48.86 -31.30
CA PHE A 288 -17.26 49.69 -31.93
C PHE A 288 -16.53 48.87 -33.00
N THR A 289 -16.47 49.44 -34.20
CA THR A 289 -15.91 48.87 -35.43
C THR A 289 -14.39 49.01 -35.43
N ILE A 290 -13.63 47.93 -35.62
CA ILE A 290 -12.18 47.99 -35.85
C ILE A 290 -11.90 47.80 -37.34
N ARG A 291 -11.29 48.83 -37.94
CA ARG A 291 -10.78 48.85 -39.32
C ARG A 291 -9.61 47.87 -39.48
N ARG A 292 -9.70 46.99 -40.48
CA ARG A 292 -8.56 46.22 -41.02
C ARG A 292 -7.46 47.14 -41.55
N ARG A 293 -6.22 46.94 -41.12
CA ARG A 293 -5.04 47.21 -41.95
C ARG A 293 -4.15 45.97 -41.99
N LYS A 294 -3.86 45.58 -43.22
CA LYS A 294 -2.98 44.49 -43.66
C LYS A 294 -1.58 44.72 -43.11
N PHE A 295 -0.90 43.68 -42.65
CA PHE A 295 0.48 43.39 -43.07
C PHE A 295 0.74 41.89 -42.87
N ALA A 296 0.91 41.21 -44.00
CA ALA A 296 1.49 39.88 -44.08
C ALA A 296 3.01 40.01 -44.09
N ASN A 297 3.67 38.89 -43.78
CA ASN A 297 5.11 38.59 -43.89
C ASN A 297 6.00 39.07 -42.74
N MET A 298 6.29 38.16 -41.82
CA MET A 298 7.66 37.69 -41.55
C MET A 298 7.60 36.54 -40.52
N PHE A 299 7.50 35.32 -41.05
CA PHE A 299 7.99 34.13 -40.36
C PHE A 299 9.52 34.11 -40.47
N SER A 300 10.17 33.51 -39.48
CA SER A 300 11.62 33.33 -39.32
C SER A 300 12.28 34.39 -38.44
N SER A 301 13.06 33.90 -37.46
CA SER A 301 13.87 34.63 -36.47
C SER A 301 13.22 34.86 -35.09
N LEU A 302 12.91 33.80 -34.35
CA LEU A 302 13.07 33.80 -32.89
C LEU A 302 13.20 32.35 -32.36
N LEU A 303 14.13 31.60 -32.96
CA LEU A 303 14.59 30.30 -32.48
C LEU A 303 16.10 30.37 -32.27
N ALA A 304 16.55 31.33 -31.45
CA ALA A 304 17.94 31.50 -31.04
C ALA A 304 18.00 32.48 -29.85
N GLY A 305 17.61 32.01 -28.67
CA GLY A 305 17.58 32.87 -27.48
C GLY A 305 16.98 32.22 -26.25
N LEU A 306 17.25 30.93 -26.01
CA LEU A 306 16.96 30.25 -24.74
C LEU A 306 17.92 29.06 -24.48
N VAL A 307 19.03 28.99 -25.22
CA VAL A 307 20.14 28.07 -24.96
C VAL A 307 21.29 28.89 -24.37
N ALA A 308 21.22 29.18 -23.06
CA ALA A 308 22.36 29.54 -22.20
C ALA A 308 21.88 29.92 -20.79
N LEU A 309 21.26 28.96 -20.09
CA LEU A 309 21.21 28.88 -18.63
C LEU A 309 20.98 27.42 -18.23
N ALA A 310 21.80 26.55 -18.81
CA ALA A 310 21.98 25.17 -18.38
C ALA A 310 23.40 25.06 -17.83
N THR A 311 23.60 25.58 -16.62
CA THR A 311 24.81 25.35 -15.84
C THR A 311 24.39 25.05 -14.40
N PHE A 312 24.57 23.78 -14.04
CA PHE A 312 24.52 23.18 -12.70
C PHE A 312 23.14 23.11 -12.02
N ALA A 313 22.22 22.34 -12.61
CA ALA A 313 21.41 21.48 -11.77
C ALA A 313 22.25 20.21 -11.52
N SER A 314 22.95 20.17 -10.40
CA SER A 314 23.43 18.90 -9.84
C SER A 314 22.23 17.96 -9.84
N GLY A 315 22.34 16.79 -10.47
CA GLY A 315 21.30 15.78 -10.41
C GLY A 315 21.00 15.52 -8.94
N ALA A 316 19.85 15.97 -8.47
CA ALA A 316 19.28 15.43 -7.26
C ALA A 316 18.94 13.99 -7.63
N ALA A 317 19.80 13.05 -7.23
CA ALA A 317 19.44 11.64 -7.26
C ALA A 317 18.08 11.54 -6.59
N THR A 318 17.07 11.07 -7.32
CA THR A 318 15.76 10.78 -6.78
C THR A 318 15.98 9.85 -5.60
N ALA A 319 15.66 10.31 -4.39
CA ALA A 319 15.83 9.51 -3.19
C ALA A 319 15.03 8.21 -3.33
N CYS A 320 15.59 7.08 -2.89
CA CYS A 320 14.87 5.82 -2.90
C CYS A 320 13.54 5.95 -2.16
N ASN A 321 12.46 5.54 -2.81
CA ASN A 321 11.11 5.73 -2.29
C ASN A 321 10.70 4.54 -1.41
N GLN A 322 10.57 4.79 -0.10
CA GLN A 322 10.16 3.77 0.88
C GLN A 322 8.81 3.12 0.53
N THR A 323 7.84 3.89 0.06
CA THR A 323 6.53 3.36 -0.33
C THR A 323 6.67 2.37 -1.48
N ALA A 324 7.47 2.71 -2.50
CA ALA A 324 7.71 1.81 -3.63
C ALA A 324 8.46 0.53 -3.22
N LEU A 325 9.41 0.63 -2.28
CA LEU A 325 10.08 -0.54 -1.69
C LEU A 325 9.07 -1.49 -1.03
N LEU A 326 8.18 -0.95 -0.19
CA LEU A 326 7.18 -1.73 0.52
C LEU A 326 6.10 -2.30 -0.41
N GLU A 327 5.69 -1.56 -1.44
CA GLU A 327 4.77 -2.05 -2.48
C GLU A 327 5.38 -3.24 -3.26
N PHE A 328 6.67 -3.19 -3.59
CA PHE A 328 7.35 -4.32 -4.21
C PHE A 328 7.44 -5.51 -3.26
N ALA A 329 7.76 -5.29 -1.98
CA ALA A 329 7.76 -6.34 -0.98
C ALA A 329 6.36 -6.97 -0.82
N ASP A 330 5.27 -6.19 -0.89
CA ASP A 330 3.90 -6.72 -0.93
C ASP A 330 3.63 -7.58 -2.16
N ALA A 331 4.10 -7.14 -3.33
CA ALA A 331 4.00 -7.93 -4.56
C ALA A 331 4.82 -9.24 -4.49
N TYR A 332 5.98 -9.22 -3.84
CA TYR A 332 6.80 -10.38 -3.54
C TYR A 332 6.08 -11.38 -2.63
N VAL A 333 5.48 -10.92 -1.53
CA VAL A 333 4.70 -11.80 -0.65
C VAL A 333 3.49 -12.37 -1.38
N PHE A 334 2.81 -11.54 -2.17
CA PHE A 334 1.71 -11.98 -3.01
C PHE A 334 2.15 -13.05 -4.02
N ALA A 335 3.37 -12.98 -4.55
CA ALA A 335 3.90 -13.99 -5.44
C ALA A 335 3.99 -15.37 -4.77
N HIS A 336 4.46 -15.42 -3.51
CA HIS A 336 4.45 -16.65 -2.70
C HIS A 336 3.05 -17.14 -2.37
N GLU A 337 2.11 -16.26 -2.04
CA GLU A 337 0.72 -16.64 -1.75
C GLU A 337 0.03 -17.31 -2.95
N ASN A 338 0.45 -16.97 -4.16
CA ASN A 338 -0.20 -17.41 -5.39
C ASN A 338 0.64 -18.41 -6.21
N GLY A 339 1.88 -18.68 -5.81
CA GLY A 339 2.78 -19.54 -6.58
C GLY A 339 3.10 -18.98 -7.97
N GLN A 340 3.19 -17.66 -8.12
CA GLN A 340 3.50 -17.00 -9.39
C GLN A 340 4.14 -15.62 -9.24
N VAL A 341 5.10 -15.31 -10.10
CA VAL A 341 5.86 -14.04 -10.07
C VAL A 341 5.35 -12.97 -11.04
N SER A 342 4.22 -13.22 -11.72
CA SER A 342 3.69 -12.30 -12.75
C SER A 342 3.26 -10.92 -12.23
N GLY A 343 3.10 -10.79 -10.91
CA GLY A 343 2.80 -9.52 -10.24
C GLY A 343 4.04 -8.70 -9.84
N LEU A 344 5.25 -9.22 -10.05
CA LEU A 344 6.48 -8.46 -9.88
C LEU A 344 6.70 -7.60 -11.12
N GLU A 345 6.49 -6.29 -10.96
CA GLU A 345 6.64 -5.29 -12.03
C GLU A 345 7.93 -4.47 -11.84
N ASN A 346 8.33 -3.70 -12.86
CA ASN A 346 9.55 -2.87 -12.82
C ASN A 346 10.84 -3.68 -12.54
N ILE A 347 11.03 -4.80 -13.24
CA ILE A 347 12.24 -5.61 -13.17
C ILE A 347 13.32 -5.02 -14.06
N ALA A 348 14.53 -4.82 -13.53
CA ALA A 348 15.66 -4.28 -14.27
C ALA A 348 16.16 -5.25 -15.35
N GLU A 349 16.77 -4.74 -16.43
CA GLU A 349 17.32 -5.59 -17.49
C GLU A 349 18.45 -6.51 -17.00
N ASN A 350 19.20 -6.09 -15.98
CA ASN A 350 20.27 -6.84 -15.34
C ASN A 350 19.80 -7.63 -14.10
N PHE A 351 18.51 -7.93 -14.00
CA PHE A 351 17.92 -8.61 -12.86
C PHE A 351 18.58 -9.97 -12.57
N THR A 352 18.85 -10.22 -11.29
CA THR A 352 19.39 -11.48 -10.79
C THR A 352 18.49 -12.05 -9.69
N TYR A 353 18.25 -13.36 -9.76
CA TYR A 353 17.56 -14.12 -8.72
C TYR A 353 18.54 -15.10 -8.07
N ILE A 354 18.67 -15.03 -6.74
CA ILE A 354 19.55 -15.88 -5.94
C ILE A 354 18.70 -16.60 -4.90
N GLU A 355 18.73 -17.93 -4.93
CA GLU A 355 18.09 -18.79 -3.93
C GLU A 355 19.20 -19.63 -3.29
N ASN A 356 19.33 -19.57 -1.96
CA ASN A 356 20.30 -20.35 -1.18
C ASN A 356 21.76 -20.20 -1.68
N ASN A 357 22.19 -18.96 -1.92
CA ASN A 357 23.49 -18.58 -2.49
C ASN A 357 23.79 -19.13 -3.90
N LYS A 358 22.76 -19.53 -4.66
CA LYS A 358 22.90 -19.97 -6.05
C LYS A 358 22.04 -19.12 -6.97
N THR A 359 22.57 -18.77 -8.14
CA THR A 359 21.78 -18.08 -9.16
C THR A 359 20.80 -19.06 -9.80
N HIS A 360 19.53 -18.65 -9.86
CA HIS A 360 18.44 -19.43 -10.44
C HIS A 360 17.63 -18.56 -11.41
N GLU A 361 16.84 -19.18 -12.28
CA GLU A 361 15.74 -18.49 -12.95
C GLU A 361 14.63 -18.26 -11.93
N ILE A 362 14.11 -17.04 -11.81
CA ILE A 362 12.99 -16.75 -10.88
C ILE A 362 11.73 -17.56 -11.22
N THR A 363 11.65 -18.04 -12.47
CA THR A 363 10.63 -18.98 -12.94
C THR A 363 10.91 -20.44 -12.52
N SER A 364 11.70 -20.65 -11.47
CA SER A 364 11.96 -21.96 -10.87
C SER A 364 12.04 -21.85 -9.35
N GLY A 365 11.97 -22.98 -8.64
CA GLY A 365 12.18 -23.01 -7.18
C GLY A 365 10.95 -22.65 -6.35
N ILE A 366 11.18 -21.94 -5.25
CA ILE A 366 10.19 -21.77 -4.17
C ILE A 366 8.91 -21.05 -4.63
N PHE A 367 9.01 -20.14 -5.61
CA PHE A 367 7.91 -19.32 -6.11
C PHE A 367 6.82 -20.09 -6.88
N TYR A 368 6.99 -21.38 -7.20
CA TYR A 368 5.95 -22.20 -7.85
C TYR A 368 5.05 -22.93 -6.88
N ASN A 369 5.27 -22.73 -5.58
CA ASN A 369 4.43 -23.24 -4.54
C ASN A 369 3.58 -22.08 -4.02
N ALA A 370 2.26 -22.26 -4.03
CA ALA A 370 1.35 -21.31 -3.43
C ALA A 370 1.27 -21.59 -1.92
N PHE A 371 1.67 -20.63 -1.10
CA PHE A 371 1.76 -20.77 0.34
C PHE A 371 0.68 -20.01 1.10
N VAL A 372 0.42 -20.44 2.34
CA VAL A 372 -0.22 -19.56 3.32
C VAL A 372 0.88 -18.94 4.17
N ILE A 373 1.00 -17.62 4.12
CA ILE A 373 1.97 -16.88 4.92
C ILE A 373 1.41 -16.73 6.33
N ASP A 374 1.94 -17.51 7.28
CA ASP A 374 1.44 -17.55 8.66
C ASP A 374 1.97 -16.39 9.53
N HIS A 375 3.12 -15.83 9.13
CA HIS A 375 3.72 -14.62 9.68
C HIS A 375 4.63 -13.95 8.62
N ARG A 376 4.68 -12.62 8.67
CA ARG A 376 5.53 -11.77 7.84
C ARG A 376 6.12 -10.65 8.69
N HIS A 377 7.42 -10.45 8.57
CA HIS A 377 8.09 -9.23 9.02
C HIS A 377 8.82 -8.61 7.84
N THR A 378 8.68 -7.30 7.62
CA THR A 378 9.33 -6.59 6.51
C THR A 378 9.91 -5.28 7.04
N ILE A 379 11.18 -5.02 6.70
CA ILE A 379 11.89 -3.77 6.97
C ILE A 379 12.39 -3.16 5.66
N SER A 380 12.61 -1.84 5.66
CA SER A 380 12.98 -1.07 4.47
C SER A 380 14.20 -0.19 4.72
N ASP A 381 15.15 -0.23 3.79
CA ASP A 381 16.37 0.56 3.80
C ASP A 381 16.37 1.53 2.62
N VAL A 382 16.02 2.79 2.90
CA VAL A 382 15.97 3.85 1.88
C VAL A 382 17.36 4.35 1.46
N ILE A 383 18.41 3.99 2.19
CA ILE A 383 19.78 4.39 1.85
C ILE A 383 20.38 3.40 0.85
N GLU A 384 20.18 2.10 1.08
CA GLU A 384 20.63 1.01 0.19
C GLU A 384 19.59 0.63 -0.88
N CYS A 385 18.44 1.31 -0.86
CA CYS A 385 17.29 1.04 -1.71
C CYS A 385 16.87 -0.43 -1.74
N ALA A 386 16.67 -0.98 -0.54
CA ALA A 386 16.44 -2.39 -0.33
C ALA A 386 15.35 -2.68 0.70
N THR A 387 14.81 -3.88 0.69
CA THR A 387 13.95 -4.41 1.75
C THR A 387 14.48 -5.74 2.25
N TYR A 388 14.25 -6.05 3.53
CA TYR A 388 14.35 -7.41 4.05
C TYR A 388 12.95 -7.89 4.41
N THR A 389 12.63 -9.13 4.10
CA THR A 389 11.35 -9.76 4.47
C THR A 389 11.58 -11.17 4.99
N GLU A 390 11.15 -11.43 6.22
CA GLU A 390 11.04 -12.76 6.81
C GLU A 390 9.60 -13.29 6.61
N LEU A 391 9.47 -14.49 6.05
CA LEU A 391 8.22 -15.23 5.92
C LEU A 391 8.29 -16.53 6.70
N ILE A 392 7.28 -16.80 7.52
CA ILE A 392 7.10 -18.10 8.16
C ILE A 392 5.88 -18.78 7.57
N ILE A 393 6.10 -19.99 7.06
CA ILE A 393 5.12 -20.79 6.34
C ILE A 393 5.06 -22.15 7.02
N THR A 394 3.86 -22.63 7.36
CA THR A 394 3.65 -23.98 7.89
C THR A 394 2.92 -24.88 6.90
N ARG A 395 2.22 -24.29 5.94
CA ARG A 395 1.35 -25.00 4.99
C ARG A 395 1.19 -24.27 3.65
N ASN A 396 0.82 -25.03 2.64
CA ASN A 396 0.46 -24.50 1.34
C ASN A 396 -1.03 -24.10 1.29
N VAL A 397 -1.46 -23.51 0.18
CA VAL A 397 -2.86 -23.08 -0.01
C VAL A 397 -3.88 -24.22 -0.04
N SER A 398 -3.44 -25.47 -0.30
CA SER A 398 -4.32 -26.65 -0.18
C SER A 398 -4.42 -27.20 1.25
N GLY A 399 -3.69 -26.62 2.20
CA GLY A 399 -3.64 -27.03 3.60
C GLY A 399 -2.65 -28.15 3.89
N ALA A 400 -1.87 -28.61 2.91
CA ALA A 400 -0.83 -29.59 3.13
C ALA A 400 0.37 -28.96 3.86
N SER A 401 0.98 -29.71 4.78
CA SER A 401 2.18 -29.27 5.50
C SER A 401 3.33 -29.03 4.53
N THR A 402 3.83 -27.79 4.47
CA THR A 402 4.96 -27.37 3.63
C THR A 402 5.77 -26.31 4.38
N PRO A 403 6.44 -26.69 5.48
CA PRO A 403 7.02 -25.73 6.38
C PRO A 403 8.27 -25.08 5.80
N HIS A 404 8.35 -23.75 5.83
CA HIS A 404 9.52 -22.97 5.46
C HIS A 404 9.67 -21.73 6.36
N VAL A 405 10.91 -21.31 6.58
CA VAL A 405 11.23 -19.95 7.05
C VAL A 405 12.13 -19.32 6.00
N ILE A 406 11.69 -18.21 5.42
CA ILE A 406 12.33 -17.57 4.27
C ILE A 406 12.76 -16.17 4.64
N GLY A 407 14.04 -15.87 4.51
CA GLY A 407 14.57 -14.50 4.62
C GLY A 407 14.91 -13.97 3.23
N THR A 408 14.55 -12.73 2.91
CA THR A 408 14.73 -12.20 1.54
C THR A 408 15.18 -10.76 1.55
N GLN A 409 16.32 -10.47 0.91
CA GLN A 409 16.73 -9.12 0.55
C GLN A 409 16.33 -8.82 -0.90
N ILE A 410 15.61 -7.73 -1.12
CA ILE A 410 15.24 -7.23 -2.46
C ILE A 410 15.90 -5.87 -2.66
N ARG A 411 16.58 -5.67 -3.79
CA ARG A 411 17.30 -4.41 -4.09
C ARG A 411 16.84 -3.77 -5.39
N HIS A 412 16.76 -2.44 -5.36
CA HIS A 412 16.26 -1.63 -6.46
C HIS A 412 17.27 -0.57 -6.87
N ASN A 413 17.26 -0.21 -8.16
CA ASN A 413 18.02 0.92 -8.66
C ASN A 413 17.42 2.21 -8.08
N PRO A 414 18.19 3.05 -7.37
CA PRO A 414 17.63 4.26 -6.74
C PRO A 414 17.04 5.27 -7.72
N GLU A 415 17.49 5.26 -8.98
CA GLU A 415 17.07 6.22 -10.00
C GLU A 415 15.64 5.99 -10.51
N ASP A 416 15.28 4.73 -10.76
CA ASP A 416 14.02 4.33 -11.41
C ASP A 416 13.21 3.29 -10.62
N MET A 417 13.67 2.93 -9.42
CA MET A 417 13.10 1.90 -8.56
C MET A 417 13.01 0.52 -9.22
N SER A 418 13.78 0.23 -10.28
CA SER A 418 13.73 -1.08 -10.92
C SER A 418 14.42 -2.14 -10.07
N CYS A 419 13.75 -3.25 -9.81
CA CYS A 419 14.29 -4.36 -9.01
C CYS A 419 15.37 -5.08 -9.82
N TYR A 420 16.62 -5.05 -9.32
CA TYR A 420 17.74 -5.73 -9.97
C TYR A 420 18.22 -6.97 -9.22
N LEU A 421 17.80 -7.17 -7.96
CA LEU A 421 18.18 -8.35 -7.17
C LEU A 421 17.06 -8.80 -6.25
N ILE A 422 16.74 -10.09 -6.30
CA ILE A 422 16.03 -10.82 -5.24
C ILE A 422 16.98 -11.92 -4.74
N ASP A 423 17.43 -11.80 -3.49
CA ASP A 423 18.32 -12.75 -2.81
C ASP A 423 17.59 -13.33 -1.59
N LEU A 424 17.36 -14.64 -1.57
CA LEU A 424 16.61 -15.30 -0.51
C LEU A 424 17.26 -16.59 -0.01
N LEU A 425 17.00 -16.85 1.26
CA LEU A 425 17.34 -18.08 1.95
C LEU A 425 16.06 -18.81 2.30
N VAL A 426 15.90 -20.03 1.79
CA VAL A 426 14.72 -20.88 1.97
C VAL A 426 15.11 -22.04 2.89
N SER A 427 14.81 -21.91 4.19
CA SER A 427 14.99 -23.01 5.15
C SER A 427 13.78 -23.93 5.14
N SER A 428 14.04 -25.23 5.32
CA SER A 428 13.03 -26.30 5.25
C SER A 428 13.45 -27.48 6.14
N PRO A 429 12.63 -28.54 6.30
CA PRO A 429 13.02 -29.71 7.08
C PRO A 429 14.38 -30.28 6.66
N GLY A 430 15.31 -30.37 7.61
CA GLY A 430 16.71 -30.74 7.38
C GLY A 430 17.68 -29.58 7.60
N SER A 431 17.23 -28.34 7.41
CA SER A 431 18.00 -27.14 7.77
C SER A 431 18.28 -27.08 9.27
N TRP A 432 19.34 -26.37 9.65
CA TRP A 432 19.84 -26.22 11.01
C TRP A 432 18.73 -25.82 11.99
N LEU A 433 18.51 -26.67 13.00
CA LEU A 433 17.53 -26.46 14.09
C LEU A 433 16.10 -26.15 13.62
N PHE A 434 15.74 -26.57 12.40
CA PHE A 434 14.51 -26.15 11.75
C PHE A 434 13.24 -26.76 12.33
N ASN A 435 12.26 -25.89 12.61
CA ASN A 435 10.87 -26.17 12.94
C ASN A 435 10.01 -24.90 12.76
N ALA A 436 9.42 -24.72 11.57
CA ALA A 436 8.64 -23.51 11.25
C ALA A 436 7.48 -23.23 12.23
N THR A 437 6.84 -24.26 12.79
CA THR A 437 5.77 -24.07 13.80
C THR A 437 6.32 -23.47 15.10
N GLN A 438 7.54 -23.87 15.49
CA GLN A 438 8.22 -23.32 16.66
C GLN A 438 8.73 -21.90 16.41
N THR A 439 9.28 -21.61 15.21
CA THR A 439 9.63 -20.23 14.81
C THR A 439 8.38 -19.35 14.86
N LEU A 440 7.27 -19.79 14.26
CA LEU A 440 5.98 -19.08 14.27
C LEU A 440 5.48 -18.80 15.69
N TYR A 441 5.63 -19.77 16.59
CA TYR A 441 5.22 -19.62 17.98
C TYR A 441 5.96 -18.48 18.67
N TRP A 442 7.29 -18.36 18.49
CA TRP A 442 8.08 -17.33 19.12
C TRP A 442 7.93 -15.97 18.43
N ALA A 443 8.03 -15.91 17.10
CA ALA A 443 7.90 -14.66 16.34
C ALA A 443 6.59 -13.91 16.67
N LYS A 444 5.47 -14.63 16.84
CA LYS A 444 4.16 -14.03 17.22
C LYS A 444 4.10 -13.44 18.63
N ARG A 445 5.07 -13.75 19.49
CA ARG A 445 5.14 -13.28 20.89
C ARG A 445 6.12 -12.15 21.09
N GLU A 446 6.96 -11.90 20.10
CA GLU A 446 7.93 -10.82 20.13
C GLU A 446 7.31 -9.50 19.70
N ASN A 447 7.87 -8.41 20.23
CA ASN A 447 7.43 -7.08 19.86
C ASN A 447 8.37 -6.48 18.80
N TRP A 448 7.95 -6.54 17.54
CA TRP A 448 8.64 -5.93 16.41
C TRP A 448 7.96 -4.63 15.95
N THR A 449 7.29 -3.88 16.84
CA THR A 449 6.66 -2.61 16.45
C THR A 449 7.68 -1.51 16.18
N LEU A 450 7.26 -0.49 15.44
CA LEU A 450 7.99 0.75 15.23
C LEU A 450 8.45 1.38 16.55
N ILE A 451 9.67 1.89 16.54
CA ILE A 451 10.27 2.65 17.62
C ILE A 451 9.94 4.13 17.42
N GLU A 452 9.57 4.80 18.50
CA GLU A 452 9.35 6.25 18.54
C GLU A 452 10.60 7.00 18.06
N GLU A 453 10.45 8.03 17.21
CA GLU A 453 11.55 8.70 16.52
C GLU A 453 12.71 9.12 17.44
N GLY A 454 12.42 9.66 18.63
CA GLY A 454 13.44 10.08 19.60
C GLY A 454 14.16 8.94 20.35
N LYS A 455 13.75 7.68 20.15
CA LYS A 455 14.32 6.48 20.78
C LYS A 455 15.01 5.54 19.80
N ARG A 456 15.02 5.88 18.51
CA ARG A 456 15.63 5.06 17.46
C ARG A 456 17.15 5.09 17.60
N ASP A 457 17.76 3.93 17.60
CA ASP A 457 19.21 3.81 17.46
C ASP A 457 19.62 4.24 16.05
N SER A 458 20.81 4.83 15.91
CA SER A 458 21.31 5.26 14.61
C SER A 458 21.68 4.06 13.73
N ARG A 459 21.62 4.23 12.41
CA ARG A 459 22.13 3.25 11.43
C ARG A 459 23.53 2.73 11.76
N GLU A 460 24.42 3.63 12.19
CA GLU A 460 25.80 3.29 12.57
C GLU A 460 25.85 2.43 13.84
N ALA A 461 25.00 2.73 14.83
CA ALA A 461 24.89 1.93 16.05
C ALA A 461 24.36 0.53 15.76
N LEU A 462 23.31 0.42 14.93
CA LEU A 462 22.75 -0.86 14.46
C LEU A 462 23.83 -1.70 13.76
N ARG A 463 24.54 -1.10 12.81
CA ARG A 463 25.61 -1.78 12.06
C ARG A 463 26.76 -2.23 12.96
N THR A 464 27.22 -1.36 13.86
CA THR A 464 28.31 -1.67 14.79
C THR A 464 27.95 -2.82 15.73
N ALA A 465 26.70 -2.86 16.21
CA ALA A 465 26.22 -3.95 17.05
C ALA A 465 26.16 -5.28 16.29
N ALA A 466 25.62 -5.29 15.07
CA ALA A 466 25.55 -6.47 14.22
C ALA A 466 26.94 -6.98 13.84
N ASP A 467 27.86 -6.09 13.46
CA ASP A 467 29.25 -6.44 13.15
C ASP A 467 29.98 -7.01 14.37
N ALA A 468 29.85 -6.39 15.55
CA ALA A 468 30.41 -6.91 16.78
C ALA A 468 29.85 -8.32 17.10
N TYR A 469 28.56 -8.54 16.90
CA TYR A 469 27.93 -9.84 17.10
C TYR A 469 28.51 -10.89 16.12
N LEU A 470 28.59 -10.58 14.83
CA LEU A 470 29.07 -11.52 13.83
C LEU A 470 30.59 -11.78 13.93
N ASP A 471 31.35 -10.78 14.35
CA ASP A 471 32.80 -10.87 14.57
C ASP A 471 33.15 -11.66 15.83
N MET A 472 32.27 -11.72 16.83
CA MET A 472 32.56 -12.43 18.09
C MET A 472 32.89 -13.90 17.86
N TRP A 473 32.36 -14.52 16.80
CA TRP A 473 32.66 -15.90 16.45
C TRP A 473 34.17 -16.14 16.20
N SER A 474 34.85 -15.18 15.57
CA SER A 474 36.28 -15.30 15.20
C SER A 474 37.21 -14.37 15.99
N ASN A 475 36.65 -13.47 16.81
CA ASN A 475 37.40 -12.45 17.53
C ASN A 475 36.91 -12.32 18.97
N LYS A 476 37.72 -12.81 19.91
CA LYS A 476 37.44 -12.73 21.34
C LYS A 476 37.22 -11.30 21.87
N SER A 477 37.80 -10.28 21.25
CA SER A 477 37.61 -8.89 21.69
C SER A 477 36.25 -8.31 21.28
N ALA A 478 35.59 -8.90 20.28
CA ALA A 478 34.31 -8.41 19.78
C ALA A 478 33.14 -8.79 20.70
N ILE A 479 33.23 -9.89 21.46
CA ILE A 479 32.17 -10.32 22.39
C ILE A 479 31.83 -9.26 23.45
N ASP A 480 32.84 -8.51 23.90
CA ASP A 480 32.70 -7.45 24.89
C ASP A 480 32.10 -6.16 24.28
N ALA A 481 32.21 -6.00 22.95
CA ALA A 481 31.62 -4.90 22.21
C ALA A 481 30.16 -5.14 21.83
N VAL A 482 29.68 -6.39 21.86
CA VAL A 482 28.27 -6.71 21.60
C VAL A 482 27.39 -6.04 22.66
N PRO A 483 26.43 -5.18 22.28
CA PRO A 483 25.61 -4.45 23.23
C PRO A 483 24.47 -5.32 23.76
N TRP A 484 24.78 -6.34 24.56
CA TRP A 484 23.80 -7.26 25.12
C TRP A 484 22.71 -6.54 25.94
N GLY A 485 21.44 -6.74 25.57
CA GLY A 485 20.29 -6.30 26.37
C GLY A 485 19.83 -7.34 27.38
N THR A 486 18.92 -6.92 28.26
CA THR A 486 18.16 -7.80 29.15
C THR A 486 16.77 -7.17 29.35
N PRO A 487 15.69 -7.83 28.91
CA PRO A 487 15.66 -9.14 28.25
C PRO A 487 16.22 -9.11 26.81
N CYS A 488 16.84 -10.21 26.39
CA CYS A 488 17.28 -10.44 25.00
C CYS A 488 17.06 -11.91 24.63
N ALA A 489 16.58 -12.25 23.44
CA ALA A 489 16.49 -13.64 23.01
C ALA A 489 16.96 -13.85 21.57
N ARG A 490 17.51 -15.04 21.29
CA ARG A 490 17.76 -15.48 19.92
C ARG A 490 16.74 -16.54 19.52
N LEU A 491 16.20 -16.42 18.31
CA LEU A 491 15.47 -17.44 17.60
C LEU A 491 16.42 -18.00 16.52
N GLU A 492 17.24 -18.95 16.92
CA GLU A 492 18.32 -19.52 16.10
C GLU A 492 17.83 -20.75 15.35
N GLY A 493 17.59 -20.59 14.04
CA GLY A 493 16.79 -21.52 13.25
C GLY A 493 15.35 -21.56 13.77
N SER A 494 15.07 -22.45 14.73
CA SER A 494 13.80 -22.49 15.45
C SER A 494 13.95 -22.72 16.95
N VAL A 495 15.18 -22.70 17.46
CA VAL A 495 15.47 -22.80 18.90
C VAL A 495 15.49 -21.41 19.51
N TYR A 496 14.79 -21.26 20.63
CA TYR A 496 14.72 -20.00 21.35
C TYR A 496 15.61 -20.03 22.59
N THR A 497 16.47 -19.03 22.77
CA THR A 497 17.39 -18.98 23.93
C THR A 497 16.75 -18.48 25.23
N GLY A 498 15.46 -18.14 25.19
CA GLY A 498 14.69 -17.60 26.31
C GLY A 498 13.40 -18.36 26.59
N ASN A 499 12.55 -17.79 27.44
CA ASN A 499 11.19 -18.28 27.72
C ASN A 499 10.10 -17.20 27.53
N GLY A 500 10.46 -16.04 26.96
CA GLY A 500 9.60 -14.86 26.81
C GLY A 500 9.57 -13.97 28.05
N GLY A 501 10.42 -14.24 29.05
CA GLY A 501 10.45 -13.55 30.33
C GLY A 501 11.41 -12.35 30.37
N PRO A 502 11.36 -11.54 31.44
CA PRO A 502 12.21 -10.36 31.60
C PRO A 502 13.70 -10.69 31.81
N ASN A 503 14.03 -11.96 32.06
CA ASN A 503 15.39 -12.43 32.30
C ASN A 503 16.00 -13.18 31.11
N ASP A 504 15.34 -13.15 29.94
CA ASP A 504 15.85 -13.80 28.74
C ASP A 504 17.23 -13.24 28.36
N SER A 505 18.10 -14.13 27.86
CA SER A 505 19.45 -13.79 27.43
C SER A 505 19.74 -14.30 26.02
N CYS A 506 20.41 -13.47 25.22
CA CYS A 506 20.95 -13.85 23.92
C CYS A 506 22.32 -14.53 23.99
N LYS A 507 22.85 -14.80 25.19
CA LYS A 507 24.18 -15.41 25.38
C LYS A 507 24.25 -16.94 25.37
N PRO A 508 23.19 -17.72 25.69
CA PRO A 508 23.27 -19.18 25.63
C PRO A 508 23.76 -19.66 24.26
N GLY A 509 24.70 -20.61 24.23
CA GLY A 509 25.23 -21.15 22.97
C GLY A 509 26.26 -20.27 22.22
N ILE A 510 26.57 -19.05 22.69
CA ILE A 510 27.70 -18.29 22.13
C ILE A 510 29.02 -19.02 22.41
N PRO A 511 29.93 -19.14 21.42
CA PRO A 511 31.22 -19.79 21.63
C PRO A 511 32.05 -19.08 22.71
N THR A 512 32.72 -19.84 23.57
CA THR A 512 33.55 -19.29 24.65
C THR A 512 34.99 -19.05 24.24
N ASN A 513 35.48 -19.76 23.21
CA ASN A 513 36.84 -19.63 22.70
C ASN A 513 36.97 -18.57 21.59
N ASN A 514 35.90 -18.27 20.85
CA ASN A 514 35.83 -17.22 19.81
C ASN A 514 36.90 -17.39 18.72
N ASN A 515 37.17 -18.64 18.33
CA ASN A 515 38.19 -19.03 17.34
C ASN A 515 37.53 -19.76 16.14
N GLN A 516 36.24 -19.52 15.91
CA GLN A 516 35.51 -20.09 14.77
C GLN A 516 35.92 -19.36 13.48
N ALA A 517 35.65 -19.98 12.33
CA ALA A 517 35.78 -19.29 11.05
C ALA A 517 34.77 -18.12 10.99
N PRO A 518 35.13 -16.99 10.37
CA PRO A 518 34.33 -15.77 10.41
C PRO A 518 33.02 -15.87 9.62
N ASN A 519 32.07 -15.02 9.95
CA ASN A 519 30.91 -14.76 9.09
C ASN A 519 31.31 -13.76 8.00
N SER A 520 31.42 -14.22 6.74
CA SER A 520 31.91 -13.43 5.61
C SER A 520 30.80 -13.04 4.62
N HIS A 521 31.13 -12.25 3.59
CA HIS A 521 30.19 -11.85 2.52
C HIS A 521 28.91 -11.15 3.02
N ARG A 522 29.05 -10.33 4.07
CA ARG A 522 27.93 -9.64 4.72
C ARG A 522 27.25 -8.64 3.79
N ARG A 523 25.92 -8.74 3.68
CA ARG A 523 25.04 -7.85 2.92
C ARG A 523 23.96 -7.33 3.85
N TYR A 524 23.80 -6.02 3.91
CA TYR A 524 23.00 -5.36 4.95
C TYR A 524 21.70 -4.78 4.38
N VAL A 525 20.65 -4.82 5.19
CA VAL A 525 19.44 -3.98 5.09
C VAL A 525 19.15 -3.44 6.48
N ILE A 526 19.08 -2.12 6.63
CA ILE A 526 18.94 -1.45 7.92
C ILE A 526 17.72 -0.53 7.90
N ASP A 527 16.89 -0.63 8.94
CA ASP A 527 15.71 0.20 9.15
C ASP A 527 15.68 0.72 10.59
N GLU A 528 16.06 1.99 10.77
CA GLU A 528 16.08 2.65 12.07
C GLU A 528 14.68 2.76 12.70
N SER A 529 13.62 2.76 11.87
CA SER A 529 12.25 2.87 12.38
C SER A 529 11.80 1.63 13.15
N TYR A 530 12.33 0.46 12.79
CA TYR A 530 12.16 -0.79 13.54
C TYR A 530 13.29 -1.05 14.54
N GLY A 531 14.37 -0.26 14.50
CA GLY A 531 15.62 -0.59 15.18
C GLY A 531 16.17 -1.94 14.69
N SER A 532 15.99 -2.24 13.41
CA SER A 532 16.29 -3.56 12.84
C SER A 532 17.42 -3.48 11.81
N ILE A 533 18.22 -4.55 11.76
CA ILE A 533 19.24 -4.78 10.75
C ILE A 533 19.29 -6.26 10.39
N ASP A 534 19.04 -6.58 9.11
CA ASP A 534 19.34 -7.91 8.56
C ASP A 534 20.73 -7.93 7.93
N VAL A 535 21.44 -9.03 8.18
CA VAL A 535 22.74 -9.33 7.61
C VAL A 535 22.71 -10.73 7.00
N MET A 536 22.63 -10.81 5.68
CA MET A 536 22.91 -12.04 4.94
C MET A 536 24.41 -12.25 4.80
N CYS A 537 24.89 -13.46 5.11
CA CYS A 537 26.31 -13.80 5.11
C CYS A 537 26.57 -15.26 4.70
N ILE A 538 27.85 -15.63 4.68
CA ILE A 538 28.30 -17.02 4.64
C ILE A 538 28.81 -17.36 6.04
N PHE A 539 28.17 -18.33 6.69
CA PHE A 539 28.60 -18.84 7.98
C PHE A 539 29.66 -19.92 7.78
N GLU A 540 30.92 -19.49 7.64
CA GLU A 540 32.04 -20.37 7.28
C GLU A 540 32.24 -21.50 8.29
N HIS A 541 32.03 -21.22 9.58
CA HIS A 541 32.15 -22.22 10.64
C HIS A 541 31.16 -23.37 10.46
N LEU A 542 29.98 -23.08 9.91
CA LEU A 542 28.91 -24.04 9.68
C LEU A 542 28.94 -24.57 8.25
N ALA A 543 30.09 -25.08 7.82
CA ALA A 543 30.32 -25.63 6.48
C ALA A 543 30.00 -24.65 5.33
N ASN A 544 30.34 -23.36 5.50
CA ASN A 544 30.01 -22.29 4.55
C ASN A 544 28.51 -22.18 4.26
N ALA A 545 27.67 -22.40 5.27
CA ALA A 545 26.23 -22.32 5.12
C ALA A 545 25.80 -20.91 4.69
N PRO A 546 24.87 -20.78 3.73
CA PRO A 546 24.09 -19.57 3.56
C PRO A 546 23.36 -19.23 4.87
N ASP A 547 23.46 -17.99 5.31
CA ASP A 547 22.93 -17.58 6.60
C ASP A 547 22.40 -16.15 6.59
N SER A 548 21.39 -15.88 7.42
CA SER A 548 20.83 -14.55 7.67
C SER A 548 20.73 -14.35 9.16
N HIS A 549 21.14 -13.17 9.61
CA HIS A 549 20.95 -12.70 10.98
C HIS A 549 20.18 -11.39 10.97
N GLU A 550 18.95 -11.39 11.48
CA GLU A 550 18.21 -10.16 11.75
C GLU A 550 18.31 -9.79 13.23
N PHE A 551 18.73 -8.56 13.51
CA PHE A 551 18.92 -8.04 14.85
C PHE A 551 17.91 -6.93 15.12
N ARG A 552 17.23 -6.99 16.27
CA ARG A 552 16.50 -5.84 16.84
C ARG A 552 17.33 -5.20 17.94
N MET A 553 17.43 -3.88 17.92
CA MET A 553 17.95 -3.07 19.01
C MET A 553 16.90 -2.12 19.58
N GLU A 554 16.96 -1.93 20.89
CA GLU A 554 16.17 -0.94 21.60
C GLU A 554 17.06 -0.24 22.63
N ASN A 555 17.11 1.10 22.58
CA ASN A 555 17.91 1.92 23.49
C ASN A 555 19.39 1.50 23.54
N GLY A 556 19.97 1.22 22.38
CA GLY A 556 21.38 0.88 22.22
C GLY A 556 21.73 -0.53 22.67
N LYS A 557 20.74 -1.42 22.83
CA LYS A 557 20.92 -2.81 23.30
C LYS A 557 20.17 -3.81 22.44
N LEU A 558 20.77 -4.98 22.20
CA LEU A 558 20.13 -6.10 21.51
C LEU A 558 18.89 -6.57 22.28
N ARG A 559 17.79 -6.74 21.54
CA ARG A 559 16.51 -7.24 22.05
C ARG A 559 16.17 -8.61 21.48
N TYR A 560 16.27 -8.76 20.16
CA TYR A 560 15.99 -10.02 19.45
C TYR A 560 17.07 -10.29 18.41
N VAL A 561 17.35 -11.57 18.17
CA VAL A 561 18.21 -12.03 17.07
C VAL A 561 17.52 -13.20 16.39
N HIS A 562 17.09 -13.04 15.15
CA HIS A 562 16.58 -14.14 14.32
C HIS A 562 17.70 -14.66 13.43
N THR A 563 17.78 -15.98 13.26
CA THR A 563 18.70 -16.58 12.27
C THR A 563 18.00 -17.56 11.34
N ILE A 564 18.40 -17.53 10.06
CA ILE A 564 17.94 -18.48 9.04
C ILE A 564 19.17 -19.12 8.42
N THR A 565 19.52 -20.30 8.92
CA THR A 565 20.80 -20.96 8.60
C THR A 565 20.59 -22.22 7.78
N LEU A 566 21.18 -22.27 6.58
CA LEU A 566 21.06 -23.39 5.64
C LEU A 566 22.22 -24.36 5.74
N ALA A 567 22.41 -24.94 6.92
CA ALA A 567 23.29 -26.09 7.12
C ALA A 567 22.46 -27.37 7.29
N ASP A 568 23.01 -28.49 6.82
CA ASP A 568 22.40 -29.81 7.05
C ASP A 568 22.60 -30.22 8.51
N SER A 569 21.49 -30.38 9.24
CA SER A 569 21.50 -30.80 10.64
C SER A 569 22.20 -32.14 10.86
N ALA A 570 22.17 -33.04 9.86
CA ALA A 570 22.83 -34.35 9.94
C ALA A 570 24.36 -34.27 9.77
N VAL A 571 24.87 -33.18 9.17
CA VAL A 571 26.31 -32.98 8.93
C VAL A 571 26.97 -32.23 10.09
N VAL A 572 26.23 -31.34 10.74
CA VAL A 572 26.75 -30.48 11.83
C VAL A 572 26.71 -31.17 13.20
N HIS A 573 25.80 -32.14 13.39
CA HIS A 573 25.70 -32.97 14.59
C HIS A 573 25.61 -34.47 14.23
N PRO A 574 26.72 -35.16 13.93
CA PRO A 574 26.75 -36.61 13.86
C PRO A 574 26.52 -37.29 15.22
#